data_AF-A0A7J9JZV2-F1
#
_entry.id   AF-A0A7J9JZV2-F1
#
_cell.length_a   1.000
_cell.length_b   1.000
_cell.length_c   1.000
_cell.angle_alpha   90.00
_cell.angle_beta   90.00
_cell.angle_gamma   90.00
#
_symmetry.space_group_name_H-M   'P 1'
#
loop_
_entity.id
_entity.type
_entity.pdbx_description
1 polymer ?
#
loop_
_entity_poly.entity_id
_entity_poly.type
_entity_poly.pdbx_seq_one_letter_code
_entity_poly.pdbx_strand_id
1 'polypeptide(L)'
;MLTIISTIDDLNYPEKTNTYYIVNAPYIFSACWKVVKPLLQERTRKKIQVLPGCGRDELLKIMDIASLPHFCRKDGSGSSRNSENENCFSLDHPFHQQLYNYIKQQSLTTEPAQPIKQGSFHVDLPEPAAEETEIAKSLESELQKFEKGNMLSKSTDGIKIDDD
;
A
#
# COMPACT_ATOMS: atom_id res chain seq x y z
N MET A 1 -8.97 8.88 11.40
CA MET A 1 -8.53 7.80 10.48
C MET A 1 -7.36 8.23 9.60
N LEU A 2 -7.44 9.31 8.81
CA LEU A 2 -6.29 9.78 7.98
C LEU A 2 -5.02 10.08 8.78
N THR A 3 -5.17 10.67 9.97
CA THR A 3 -4.06 10.95 10.89
C THR A 3 -3.38 9.66 11.37
N ILE A 4 -4.15 8.60 11.61
CA ILE A 4 -3.63 7.31 12.08
C ILE A 4 -2.78 6.66 10.99
N ILE A 5 -3.29 6.63 9.74
CA ILE A 5 -2.55 6.08 8.60
C ILE A 5 -1.25 6.87 8.36
N SER A 6 -1.33 8.21 8.40
CA SER A 6 -0.15 9.07 8.20
C SER A 6 0.90 8.86 9.31
N THR A 7 0.46 8.74 10.57
CA THR A 7 1.35 8.48 11.70
C THR A 7 1.98 7.08 11.62
N ILE A 8 1.23 6.06 11.23
CA ILE A 8 1.75 4.69 11.05
C ILE A 8 2.80 4.66 9.94
N ASP A 9 2.51 5.28 8.79
CA ASP A 9 3.45 5.36 7.66
C ASP A 9 4.73 6.10 8.04
N ASP A 10 4.62 7.26 8.70
CA ASP A 10 5.80 8.07 9.07
C ASP A 10 6.65 7.41 10.19
N LEU A 11 6.04 6.67 11.13
CA LEU A 11 6.76 6.01 12.23
C LEU A 11 7.36 4.66 11.85
N ASN A 12 6.64 3.84 11.07
CA ASN A 12 7.06 2.45 10.77
C ASN A 12 7.76 2.33 9.41
N TYR A 13 7.56 3.28 8.50
CA TYR A 13 8.21 3.28 7.19
C TYR A 13 8.89 4.62 6.87
N PRO A 14 9.77 5.12 7.77
CA PRO A 14 10.54 6.32 7.46
C PRO A 14 11.33 6.05 6.17
N GLU A 15 11.25 7.00 5.23
CA GLU A 15 11.99 7.02 3.95
C GLU A 15 11.51 6.14 2.78
N LYS A 16 10.37 5.45 2.84
CA LYS A 16 9.88 4.68 1.68
C LYS A 16 9.27 5.52 0.55
N THR A 17 8.79 6.73 0.85
CA THR A 17 8.06 7.55 -0.12
C THR A 17 8.72 8.91 -0.34
N ASN A 18 9.30 9.12 -1.53
CA ASN A 18 10.00 10.36 -1.88
C ASN A 18 9.04 11.53 -2.11
N THR A 19 7.96 11.32 -2.88
CA THR A 19 7.04 12.39 -3.26
C THR A 19 5.65 11.85 -3.60
N TYR A 20 4.63 12.52 -3.10
CA TYR A 20 3.22 12.33 -3.43
C TYR A 20 2.80 13.37 -4.49
N TYR A 21 2.28 12.90 -5.61
CA TYR A 21 1.72 13.75 -6.67
C TYR A 21 0.20 13.65 -6.65
N ILE A 22 -0.46 14.79 -6.47
CA ILE A 22 -1.91 14.91 -6.58
C ILE A 22 -2.22 15.52 -7.95
N VAL A 23 -2.85 14.73 -8.82
CA VAL A 23 -3.28 15.12 -10.17
C VAL A 23 -4.80 15.17 -10.26
N ASN A 24 -5.32 15.83 -11.30
CA ASN A 24 -6.75 16.02 -11.55
C ASN A 24 -7.50 16.63 -10.35
N ALA A 25 -6.81 17.41 -9.52
CA ALA A 25 -7.41 18.09 -8.38
C ALA A 25 -8.27 19.27 -8.85
N PRO A 26 -9.49 19.44 -8.31
CA PRO A 26 -10.32 20.59 -8.65
C PRO A 26 -9.64 21.88 -8.15
N TYR A 27 -9.86 23.01 -8.82
CA TYR A 27 -9.19 24.28 -8.51
C TYR A 27 -9.31 24.72 -7.04
N ILE A 28 -10.43 24.39 -6.39
CA ILE A 28 -10.65 24.66 -4.96
C ILE A 28 -9.62 23.96 -4.08
N PHE A 29 -9.19 22.75 -4.44
CA PHE A 29 -8.19 21.99 -3.69
C PHE A 29 -6.84 22.72 -3.72
N SER A 30 -6.41 23.19 -4.88
CA SER A 30 -5.16 23.96 -5.02
C SER A 30 -5.20 25.27 -4.24
N ALA A 31 -6.37 25.92 -4.17
CA ALA A 31 -6.56 27.12 -3.35
C ALA A 31 -6.45 26.82 -1.85
N CYS A 32 -7.17 25.81 -1.36
CA CYS A 32 -7.10 25.38 0.04
C CYS A 32 -5.69 24.90 0.41
N TRP A 33 -5.02 24.15 -0.48
CA TRP A 33 -3.67 23.65 -0.26
C TRP A 33 -2.68 24.79 -0.02
N LYS A 34 -2.79 25.91 -0.74
CA LYS A 34 -1.94 27.09 -0.49
C LYS A 34 -2.08 27.65 0.92
N VAL A 35 -3.27 27.57 1.51
CA VAL A 35 -3.55 28.04 2.88
C VAL A 35 -3.11 27.03 3.94
N VAL A 36 -3.28 25.73 3.68
CA VAL A 36 -2.94 24.65 4.63
C VAL A 36 -1.45 24.32 4.62
N LYS A 37 -0.78 24.40 3.46
CA LYS A 37 0.64 24.09 3.27
C LYS A 37 1.59 24.74 4.30
N PRO A 38 1.44 26.02 4.73
CA PRO A 38 2.31 26.61 5.76
C PRO A 38 2.09 26.03 7.16
N LEU A 39 0.96 25.36 7.44
CA LEU A 39 0.65 24.75 8.73
C LEU A 39 1.23 23.34 8.88
N LEU A 40 1.74 22.75 7.79
CA LEU A 40 2.34 21.42 7.78
C LEU A 40 3.84 21.49 8.04
N GLN A 41 4.39 20.43 8.65
CA GLN A 41 5.84 20.30 8.87
C GLN A 41 6.60 20.30 7.54
N GLU A 42 7.83 20.82 7.55
CA GLU A 42 8.68 20.94 6.35
C GLU A 42 8.85 19.62 5.60
N ARG A 43 8.96 18.52 6.34
CA ARG A 43 9.09 17.16 5.79
C ARG A 43 7.87 16.80 4.93
N THR A 44 6.67 16.97 5.46
CA THR A 44 5.41 16.69 4.76
C THR A 44 5.18 17.66 3.61
N ARG A 45 5.53 18.94 3.80
CA ARG A 45 5.39 20.00 2.79
C ARG A 45 6.21 19.74 1.53
N LYS A 46 7.43 19.21 1.68
CA LYS A 46 8.31 18.86 0.56
C LYS A 46 7.87 17.58 -0.14
N LYS A 47 7.28 16.63 0.60
CA LYS A 47 6.78 15.37 0.05
C LYS A 47 5.55 15.55 -0.84
N ILE A 48 4.68 16.55 -0.60
CA ILE A 48 3.39 16.66 -1.32
C ILE A 48 3.43 17.73 -2.41
N GLN A 49 3.22 17.31 -3.66
CA GLN A 49 3.11 18.16 -4.84
C GLN A 49 1.72 18.07 -5.45
N VAL A 50 1.06 19.22 -5.60
CA VAL A 50 -0.26 19.33 -6.24
C VAL A 50 -0.05 19.86 -7.65
N LEU A 51 -0.29 19.01 -8.64
CA LEU A 51 -0.08 19.30 -10.05
C LEU A 51 -1.38 19.84 -10.67
N PRO A 52 -1.31 20.84 -11.55
CA PRO A 52 -2.48 21.33 -12.28
C PRO A 52 -2.93 20.32 -13.36
N GLY A 53 -4.24 20.15 -13.53
CA GLY A 53 -4.80 19.28 -14.57
C GLY A 53 -4.34 17.83 -14.45
N CYS A 54 -4.02 17.17 -15.57
CA CYS A 54 -3.57 15.77 -15.58
C CYS A 54 -2.09 15.58 -15.15
N GLY A 55 -1.36 16.66 -14.85
CA GLY A 55 0.01 16.61 -14.33
C GLY A 55 1.02 15.92 -15.25
N ARG A 56 0.70 15.80 -16.55
CA ARG A 56 1.47 15.02 -17.52
C ARG A 56 2.91 15.50 -17.64
N ASP A 57 3.10 16.81 -17.83
CA ASP A 57 4.43 17.39 -18.07
C ASP A 57 5.34 17.30 -16.85
N GLU A 58 4.79 17.40 -15.63
CA GLU A 58 5.59 17.21 -14.42
C GLU A 58 5.91 15.74 -14.18
N LEU A 59 4.96 14.84 -14.39
CA LEU A 59 5.19 13.40 -14.18
C LEU A 59 6.14 12.81 -15.23
N LEU A 60 6.08 13.23 -16.50
CA LEU A 60 6.99 12.78 -17.55
C LEU A 60 8.48 13.08 -17.27
N LYS A 61 8.77 14.05 -16.39
CA LYS A 61 10.15 14.34 -15.96
C LYS A 61 10.71 13.28 -15.01
N ILE A 62 9.84 12.48 -14.40
CA ILE A 62 10.18 11.58 -13.30
C ILE A 62 9.95 10.12 -13.69
N MET A 63 8.96 9.85 -14.56
CA MET A 63 8.59 8.51 -15.00
C MET A 63 8.31 8.47 -16.49
N ASP A 64 8.58 7.31 -17.10
CA ASP A 64 8.33 7.07 -18.52
C ASP A 64 6.82 7.09 -18.85
N ILE A 65 6.49 7.46 -20.09
CA ILE A 65 5.12 7.57 -20.57
C ILE A 65 4.37 6.23 -20.52
N ALA A 66 5.08 5.12 -20.74
CA ALA A 66 4.51 3.79 -20.65
C ALA A 66 4.08 3.43 -19.21
N SER A 67 4.73 4.00 -18.20
CA SER A 67 4.40 3.78 -16.78
C SER A 67 3.26 4.67 -16.29
N LEU A 68 2.95 5.75 -17.01
CA LEU A 68 1.90 6.68 -16.60
C LEU A 68 0.51 6.05 -16.66
N PRO A 69 -0.37 6.26 -15.68
CA PRO A 69 -1.76 5.87 -15.80
C PRO A 69 -2.43 6.51 -17.02
N HIS A 70 -3.42 5.83 -17.61
CA HIS A 70 -4.12 6.29 -18.81
C HIS A 70 -4.67 7.73 -18.66
N PHE A 71 -5.15 8.09 -17.47
CA PHE A 71 -5.69 9.41 -17.16
C PHE A 71 -4.63 10.52 -17.09
N CYS A 72 -3.34 10.18 -16.90
CA CYS A 72 -2.22 11.12 -16.99
C CYS A 72 -1.64 11.22 -18.40
N ARG A 73 -1.93 10.25 -19.28
CA ARG A 73 -1.43 10.25 -20.67
C ARG A 73 -2.26 11.12 -21.61
N LYS A 74 -3.51 11.44 -21.29
CA LYS A 74 -4.36 12.19 -22.22
C LYS A 74 -4.10 13.69 -22.08
N ASP A 75 -3.62 14.30 -23.17
CA ASP A 75 -3.47 15.76 -23.26
C ASP A 75 -4.86 16.38 -23.10
N GLY A 76 -4.97 17.33 -22.18
CA GLY A 76 -6.25 17.90 -21.75
C GLY A 76 -7.01 18.52 -22.92
N SER A 77 -7.98 17.77 -23.45
CA SER A 77 -9.04 18.33 -24.27
C SER A 77 -10.30 17.53 -24.02
N GLY A 78 -11.29 18.23 -23.45
CA GLY A 78 -12.63 17.71 -23.26
C GLY A 78 -13.21 17.20 -24.59
N SER A 79 -14.07 16.20 -24.47
CA SER A 79 -14.82 15.58 -25.57
C SER A 79 -13.96 14.84 -26.59
N SER A 80 -13.80 13.53 -26.39
CA SER A 80 -13.58 12.62 -27.51
C SER A 80 -14.70 11.59 -27.53
N ARG A 81 -15.61 11.77 -28.47
CA ARG A 81 -16.78 10.92 -28.70
C ARG A 81 -16.46 9.48 -29.14
N ASN A 82 -15.20 9.06 -29.23
CA ASN A 82 -14.81 7.68 -29.60
C ASN A 82 -13.42 7.36 -29.04
N SER A 83 -13.32 7.01 -27.76
CA SER A 83 -12.10 6.48 -27.17
C SER A 83 -12.50 5.22 -26.44
N GLU A 84 -11.89 4.09 -26.80
CA GLU A 84 -12.06 2.83 -26.08
C GLU A 84 -11.93 3.11 -24.57
N ASN A 85 -12.99 2.78 -23.86
CA ASN A 85 -13.25 3.17 -22.49
C ASN A 85 -12.44 2.26 -21.56
N GLU A 86 -11.12 2.37 -21.61
CA GLU A 86 -10.20 1.62 -20.75
C GLU A 86 -10.21 2.20 -19.33
N ASN A 87 -11.35 2.07 -18.65
CA ASN A 87 -11.49 2.45 -17.25
C ASN A 87 -10.69 1.46 -16.40
N CYS A 88 -9.46 1.82 -16.04
CA CYS A 88 -8.59 0.96 -15.22
C CYS A 88 -9.13 0.70 -13.80
N PHE A 89 -10.20 1.39 -13.38
CA PHE A 89 -10.90 1.14 -12.12
C PHE A 89 -12.07 0.17 -12.27
N SER A 90 -12.47 -0.19 -13.49
CA SER A 90 -13.51 -1.18 -13.72
C SER A 90 -13.01 -2.57 -13.35
N LEU A 91 -13.78 -3.33 -12.58
CA LEU A 91 -13.46 -4.74 -12.27
C LEU A 91 -13.35 -5.60 -13.54
N ASP A 92 -14.00 -5.18 -14.62
CA ASP A 92 -13.98 -5.87 -15.91
C ASP A 92 -12.72 -5.57 -16.74
N HIS A 93 -11.83 -4.70 -16.27
CA HIS A 93 -10.59 -4.41 -16.97
C HIS A 93 -9.72 -5.70 -17.06
N PRO A 94 -9.12 -6.01 -18.23
CA PRO A 94 -8.40 -7.27 -18.44
C PRO A 94 -7.36 -7.60 -17.37
N PHE A 95 -6.65 -6.58 -16.89
CA PHE A 95 -5.70 -6.72 -15.78
C PHE A 95 -6.34 -7.29 -14.50
N HIS A 96 -7.50 -6.78 -14.06
CA HIS A 96 -8.14 -7.23 -12.82
C HIS A 96 -8.69 -8.64 -12.95
N GLN A 97 -9.23 -8.98 -14.12
CA GLN A 97 -9.68 -10.34 -14.40
C GLN A 97 -8.51 -11.33 -14.42
N GLN A 98 -7.40 -10.98 -15.08
CA GLN A 98 -6.19 -11.80 -15.08
C GLN A 98 -5.62 -12.00 -13.68
N LEU A 99 -5.53 -10.92 -12.89
CA LEU A 99 -5.07 -10.96 -11.50
C LEU A 99 -5.98 -11.85 -10.63
N TYR A 100 -7.30 -11.68 -10.74
CA TYR A 100 -8.26 -12.50 -10.01
C TYR A 100 -8.12 -13.98 -10.36
N ASN A 101 -8.04 -14.31 -11.66
CA ASN A 101 -7.88 -15.69 -12.11
C ASN A 101 -6.56 -16.30 -11.64
N TYR A 102 -5.46 -15.53 -11.68
CA TYR A 102 -4.17 -15.93 -11.16
C TYR A 102 -4.24 -16.25 -9.65
N ILE A 103 -4.78 -15.34 -8.84
CA ILE A 103 -4.93 -15.55 -7.39
C ILE A 103 -5.81 -16.77 -7.10
N LYS A 104 -6.92 -16.91 -7.85
CA LYS A 104 -7.81 -18.07 -7.73
C LYS A 104 -7.09 -19.37 -8.06
N GLN A 105 -6.28 -19.41 -9.11
CA GLN A 105 -5.47 -20.57 -9.46
C GLN A 105 -4.43 -20.89 -8.39
N GLN A 106 -3.77 -19.87 -7.84
CA GLN A 106 -2.80 -20.03 -6.75
C GLN A 106 -3.45 -20.60 -5.49
N SER A 107 -4.67 -20.16 -5.15
CA SER A 107 -5.43 -20.71 -4.02
C SER A 107 -5.89 -22.15 -4.20
N LEU A 108 -6.07 -22.59 -5.45
CA LEU A 108 -6.43 -23.99 -5.76
C LEU A 108 -5.21 -24.91 -5.77
N THR A 109 -4.02 -24.37 -6.05
CA THR A 109 -2.76 -25.12 -6.11
C THR A 109 -2.09 -25.21 -4.74
N THR A 110 -2.40 -24.27 -3.85
CA THR A 110 -1.96 -24.32 -2.45
C THR A 110 -2.91 -25.25 -1.70
N GLU A 111 -2.44 -26.45 -1.34
CA GLU A 111 -3.13 -27.33 -0.40
C GLU A 111 -3.64 -26.52 0.81
N PRO A 112 -4.86 -26.80 1.32
CA PRO A 112 -5.42 -26.05 2.44
C PRO A 112 -4.65 -26.38 3.72
N ALA A 113 -3.49 -25.75 3.90
CA ALA A 113 -2.97 -25.48 5.22
C ALA A 113 -4.06 -24.65 5.90
N GLN A 114 -4.71 -25.22 6.93
CA GLN A 114 -5.76 -24.54 7.68
C GLN A 114 -5.35 -23.08 7.91
N PRO A 115 -6.25 -22.10 7.73
CA PRO A 115 -5.91 -20.72 8.04
C PRO A 115 -5.39 -20.70 9.47
N ILE A 116 -4.10 -20.38 9.64
CA ILE A 116 -3.52 -20.18 10.95
C ILE A 116 -4.40 -19.11 11.57
N LYS A 117 -5.12 -19.47 12.65
CA LYS A 117 -5.94 -18.53 13.41
C LYS A 117 -4.99 -17.53 14.07
N GLN A 118 -4.47 -16.58 13.31
CA GLN A 118 -3.88 -15.38 13.87
C GLN A 118 -5.05 -14.53 14.36
N GLY A 119 -5.21 -14.47 15.68
CA GLY A 119 -6.13 -13.51 16.29
C GLY A 119 -5.77 -12.08 15.88
N SER A 120 -6.75 -11.17 15.90
CA SER A 120 -6.46 -9.74 15.72
C SER A 120 -5.56 -9.26 16.86
N PHE A 121 -4.38 -8.75 16.54
CA PHE A 121 -3.50 -8.13 17.52
C PHE A 121 -3.83 -6.64 17.60
N HIS A 122 -4.22 -6.16 18.79
CA HIS A 122 -4.39 -4.73 19.03
C HIS A 122 -2.99 -4.16 19.25
N VAL A 123 -2.49 -3.36 18.29
CA VAL A 123 -1.26 -2.60 18.47
C VAL A 123 -1.65 -1.29 19.15
N ASP A 124 -1.45 -1.21 20.46
CA ASP A 124 -1.58 0.06 21.18
C ASP A 124 -0.49 1.02 20.70
N LEU A 125 -0.89 2.27 20.42
CA LEU A 125 0.04 3.33 20.05
C LEU A 125 0.88 3.66 21.31
N PRO A 126 2.21 3.48 21.31
CA PRO A 126 3.00 3.82 22.48
C PRO A 126 2.97 5.34 22.67
N GLU A 127 2.71 5.79 23.90
CA GLU A 127 2.95 7.17 24.28
C GLU A 127 4.44 7.51 24.07
N PRO A 128 4.78 8.73 23.61
CA PRO A 128 6.11 9.13 23.13
C PRO A 128 7.22 9.16 24.19
N ALA A 129 6.98 8.59 25.38
CA ALA A 129 7.91 8.56 26.50
C ALA A 129 8.59 7.21 26.74
N ALA A 130 8.17 6.13 26.06
CA ALA A 130 8.80 4.81 26.23
C ALA A 130 10.13 4.74 25.45
N GLU A 131 11.22 4.50 26.16
CA GLU A 131 12.57 4.41 25.60
C GLU A 131 12.65 3.32 24.53
N GLU A 132 13.20 3.63 23.36
CA GLU A 132 13.27 2.75 22.16
C GLU A 132 13.78 1.32 22.45
N THR A 133 14.61 1.17 23.50
CA THR A 133 15.19 -0.12 23.91
C THR A 133 14.20 -1.07 24.58
N GLU A 134 13.15 -0.54 25.21
CA GLU A 134 12.09 -1.35 25.84
C GLU A 134 11.12 -1.88 24.78
N ILE A 135 10.91 -1.08 23.72
CA ILE A 135 10.06 -1.41 22.56
C ILE A 135 10.64 -2.60 21.78
N ALA A 136 11.93 -2.56 21.47
CA ALA A 136 12.61 -3.64 20.74
C ALA A 136 12.54 -4.98 21.50
N LYS A 137 12.77 -4.95 22.82
CA LYS A 137 12.69 -6.14 23.68
C LYS A 137 11.28 -6.74 23.74
N SER A 138 10.26 -5.89 23.76
CA SER A 138 8.86 -6.33 23.75
C SER A 138 8.49 -7.03 22.44
N LEU A 139 8.89 -6.44 21.29
CA LEU A 139 8.69 -7.04 19.97
C LEU A 139 9.44 -8.36 19.79
N GLU A 140 10.71 -8.42 20.21
CA GLU A 140 11.49 -9.66 20.15
C GLU A 140 10.89 -10.76 21.02
N SER A 141 10.39 -10.42 22.21
CA SER A 141 9.72 -11.37 23.11
C SER A 141 8.44 -11.94 22.51
N GLU A 142 7.62 -11.11 21.85
CA GLU A 142 6.40 -11.57 21.16
C GLU A 142 6.71 -12.38 19.89
N LEU A 143 7.75 -12.02 19.13
CA LEU A 143 8.22 -12.79 17.99
C LEU A 143 8.74 -14.18 18.38
N GLN A 144 9.50 -14.29 19.48
CA GLN A 144 9.96 -15.59 19.99
C GLN A 144 8.82 -16.45 20.52
N LYS A 145 7.77 -15.85 21.10
CA LYS A 145 6.53 -16.56 21.45
C LYS A 145 5.88 -17.18 20.21
N PHE A 146 5.87 -16.44 19.10
CA PHE A 146 5.32 -16.91 17.83
C PHE A 146 6.13 -18.08 17.24
N GLU A 147 7.45 -18.00 17.29
CA GLU A 147 8.34 -19.06 16.81
C GLU A 147 8.19 -20.36 17.62
N LYS A 148 8.09 -20.25 18.96
CA LYS A 148 7.84 -21.41 19.84
C LYS A 148 6.46 -22.03 19.63
N GLY A 149 5.43 -21.21 19.37
CA GLY A 149 4.08 -21.68 19.05
C GLY A 149 4.01 -22.44 17.71
N ASN A 150 4.77 -22.00 16.70
CA ASN A 150 4.84 -22.65 15.39
C ASN A 150 5.74 -23.89 15.36
N MET A 151 6.71 -23.99 16.28
CA MET A 151 7.54 -25.19 16.43
C MET A 151 6.77 -26.34 17.08
N LEU A 152 5.82 -26.02 17.97
CA LEU A 152 4.99 -27.02 18.66
C LEU A 152 3.91 -27.64 17.76
N SER A 153 3.49 -26.97 16.68
CA SER A 153 2.50 -27.47 15.72
C SER A 153 3.09 -28.36 14.60
N LYS A 154 4.41 -28.53 14.55
CA LYS A 154 5.11 -29.37 13.55
C LYS A 154 5.53 -30.76 14.04
N SER A 155 5.17 -31.15 15.26
CA SER A 155 5.46 -32.51 15.76
C SER A 155 4.19 -33.37 15.73
N THR A 156 4.38 -34.59 15.19
CA THR A 156 3.47 -35.74 15.07
C THR A 156 2.44 -35.71 13.93
N ASP A 157 2.79 -36.27 12.75
CA ASP A 157 2.36 -37.65 12.41
C ASP A 157 3.04 -38.23 11.15
N GLY A 158 3.76 -39.34 11.37
CA GLY A 158 3.74 -40.56 10.55
C GLY A 158 4.18 -40.53 9.09
N ILE A 159 5.50 -40.58 8.84
CA ILE A 159 6.03 -41.24 7.64
C ILE A 159 5.78 -42.75 7.77
N LYS A 160 4.97 -43.32 6.86
CA LYS A 160 5.07 -44.73 6.48
C LYS A 160 5.36 -44.77 4.98
N ILE A 161 6.57 -45.24 4.66
CA ILE A 161 6.95 -45.67 3.32
C ILE A 161 6.73 -47.18 3.35
N ASP A 162 5.73 -47.67 2.62
CA ASP A 162 5.61 -49.08 2.30
C ASP A 162 6.49 -49.34 1.07
N ASP A 163 7.48 -50.22 1.22
CA ASP A 163 8.22 -50.84 0.13
C ASP A 163 7.40 -52.03 -0.41
N ASP A 164 7.00 -51.96 -1.67
CA ASP A 164 6.78 -53.12 -2.56
C ASP A 164 7.00 -52.70 -4.03
#